data_AF-A0A4P6HM17-F1
#
_entry.id   AF-A0A4P6HM17-F1
#
_cell.length_a   1.000
_cell.length_b   1.000
_cell.length_c   1.000
_cell.angle_alpha   90.00
_cell.angle_beta   90.00
_cell.angle_gamma   90.00
#
_symmetry.space_group_name_H-M   'P 1'
#
loop_
_entity.id
_entity.type
_entity.pdbx_description
1 polymer ?
#
loop_
_entity_poly.entity_id
_entity_poly.type
_entity_poly.pdbx_seq_one_letter_code
_entity_poly.pdbx_strand_id
1 'polypeptide(L)'
;MQFDRLQGVIKNIRARVWTLELPNGQTKDIRLAKNVYLHPLSGLDEHNLIADLKGVEDIPKGARVIVSGQVYTNDPIVLAKEVTVLGLDEEALLIERPDWWSSQARSLADFWIRAYFHDGDIADPSNYRTVINKIGSPRPELVNLQETATLSRLIYGLSSTYIITGNQRVLRAASEFVRFQRERMRIESADGKHVYWLHARRGGCELTINLRRVSRDLIQTPSPVWPR
;
A
#
# COMPACT_ATOMS: atom_id res chain seq x y z
N MET A 1 27.86 -11.35 17.88
CA MET A 1 27.10 -10.13 17.53
C MET A 1 25.77 -10.56 16.98
N GLN A 2 24.67 -10.06 17.54
CA GLN A 2 23.31 -10.41 17.15
C GLN A 2 22.54 -9.13 16.79
N PHE A 3 21.62 -9.22 15.84
CA PHE A 3 20.66 -8.14 15.59
C PHE A 3 19.43 -8.36 16.45
N ASP A 4 18.97 -7.28 17.09
CA ASP A 4 17.78 -7.27 17.92
C ASP A 4 16.85 -6.14 17.45
N ARG A 5 15.55 -6.36 17.62
CA ARG A 5 14.49 -5.41 17.30
C ARG A 5 13.53 -5.34 18.47
N LEU A 6 13.46 -4.16 19.08
CA LEU A 6 12.63 -3.89 20.24
C LEU A 6 11.53 -2.91 19.88
N GLN A 7 10.33 -3.13 20.40
CA GLN A 7 9.24 -2.15 20.34
C GLN A 7 8.90 -1.76 21.77
N GLY A 8 8.66 -0.47 22.02
CA GLY A 8 8.34 -0.01 23.37
C GLY A 8 8.04 1.49 23.44
N VAL A 9 7.78 1.94 24.66
CA VAL A 9 7.51 3.35 24.99
C VAL A 9 8.74 3.94 25.66
N ILE A 10 9.16 5.14 25.25
CA ILE A 10 10.29 5.83 25.87
C ILE A 10 9.87 6.36 27.25
N LYS A 11 10.36 5.74 28.33
CA LYS A 11 10.09 6.22 29.70
C LYS A 11 11.15 7.18 30.21
N ASN A 12 12.40 7.04 29.75
CA ASN A 12 13.47 7.96 30.12
C ASN A 12 14.46 8.20 29.00
N ILE A 13 15.05 9.40 28.99
CA ILE A 13 16.05 9.84 28.02
C ILE A 13 17.23 10.42 28.82
N ARG A 14 18.42 9.84 28.62
CA ARG A 14 19.68 10.31 29.22
C ARG A 14 20.74 10.41 28.13
N ALA A 15 20.91 11.61 27.57
CA ALA A 15 21.74 11.84 26.40
C ALA A 15 21.36 10.88 25.25
N ARG A 16 22.24 9.95 24.86
CA ARG A 16 21.99 8.93 23.82
C ARG A 16 21.59 7.56 24.36
N VAL A 17 21.19 7.48 25.63
CA VAL A 17 20.64 6.25 26.22
C VAL A 17 19.16 6.47 26.49
N TRP A 18 18.32 5.61 25.92
CA TRP A 18 16.89 5.60 26.19
C TRP A 18 16.51 4.37 26.99
N THR A 19 15.62 4.55 27.95
CA THR A 19 14.98 3.45 28.68
C THR A 19 13.62 3.21 28.05
N LEU A 20 13.46 2.05 27.43
CA LEU A 20 12.20 1.62 26.82
C LEU A 20 11.43 0.71 27.77
N GLU A 21 10.14 0.96 27.93
CA GLU A 21 9.22 -0.04 28.47
C GLU A 21 8.64 -0.87 27.32
N LEU A 22 8.87 -2.18 27.39
CA LEU A 22 8.42 -3.16 26.41
C LEU A 22 6.95 -3.57 26.68
N PRO A 23 6.24 -4.15 25.69
CA PRO A 23 4.85 -4.57 25.86
C PRO A 23 4.60 -5.57 26.99
N ASN A 24 5.63 -6.29 27.44
CA ASN A 24 5.57 -7.23 28.56
C ASN A 24 5.79 -6.55 29.93
N GLY A 25 5.86 -5.22 29.99
CA GLY A 25 6.11 -4.43 31.21
C GLY A 25 7.58 -4.39 31.65
N GLN A 26 8.50 -5.07 30.96
CA GLN A 26 9.92 -5.01 31.28
C GLN A 26 10.54 -3.74 30.71
N THR A 27 11.47 -3.15 31.45
CA THR A 27 12.25 -2.01 30.94
C THR A 27 13.60 -2.48 30.40
N LYS A 28 14.02 -1.95 29.26
CA LYS A 28 15.33 -2.23 28.65
C LYS A 28 16.00 -0.92 28.22
N ASP A 29 17.25 -0.74 28.64
CA ASP A 29 18.07 0.36 28.18
C ASP A 29 18.63 0.08 26.79
N ILE A 30 18.60 1.09 25.94
CA ILE A 30 19.18 1.08 24.60
C ILE A 30 20.11 2.27 24.44
N ARG A 31 21.17 2.10 23.66
CA ARG A 31 22.12 3.16 23.34
C ARG A 31 22.01 3.50 21.87
N LEU A 32 21.78 4.77 21.55
CA LEU A 32 21.76 5.25 20.18
C LEU A 32 23.17 5.36 19.63
N ALA A 33 23.42 4.73 18.48
CA ALA A 33 24.65 4.96 17.74
C ALA A 33 24.78 6.44 17.34
N LYS A 34 26.02 6.90 17.12
CA LYS A 34 26.29 8.25 16.59
C LYS A 34 25.62 8.47 15.23
N ASN A 35 25.55 7.41 14.42
CA ASN A 35 24.96 7.39 13.08
C ASN A 35 23.58 6.72 13.05
N VAL A 36 22.78 6.87 14.10
CA VAL A 36 21.42 6.32 14.15
C VAL A 36 20.55 7.01 13.09
N TYR A 37 19.80 6.21 12.34
CA TYR A 37 18.79 6.70 11.42
C TYR A 37 17.44 6.78 12.12
N LEU A 38 16.76 7.91 11.93
CA LEU A 38 15.42 8.14 12.45
C LEU A 38 14.45 8.16 11.27
N HIS A 39 13.42 7.33 11.33
CA HIS A 39 12.36 7.32 10.33
C HIS A 39 11.00 7.40 11.03
N PRO A 40 10.24 8.48 10.87
CA PRO A 40 8.88 8.46 11.33
C PRO A 40 8.06 7.45 10.52
N LEU A 41 7.07 6.83 11.15
CA LEU A 41 6.07 6.10 10.39
C LEU A 41 5.31 7.12 9.53
N SER A 42 5.54 7.07 8.22
CA SER A 42 4.94 7.98 7.24
C SER A 42 3.90 7.26 6.40
N GLY A 43 2.90 8.01 5.93
CA GLY A 43 1.98 7.53 4.93
C GLY A 43 2.63 7.28 3.57
N LEU A 44 1.89 6.62 2.67
CA LEU A 44 2.33 6.24 1.33
C LEU A 44 2.49 7.45 0.38
N ASP A 45 1.78 8.56 0.58
CA ASP A 45 2.02 9.81 -0.16
C ASP A 45 2.93 10.80 0.58
N GLU A 46 3.24 10.53 1.84
CA GLU A 46 3.83 11.52 2.70
C GLU A 46 5.35 11.47 2.62
N HIS A 47 5.92 12.60 2.23
CA HIS A 47 7.23 12.97 2.72
C HIS A 47 7.06 13.35 4.21
N ASN A 48 7.14 12.35 5.09
CA ASN A 48 7.19 12.45 6.56
C ASN A 48 6.03 13.27 7.20
N LEU A 49 4.96 12.62 7.69
CA LEU A 49 4.01 13.28 8.62
C LEU A 49 4.67 13.79 9.91
N ILE A 50 5.86 13.29 10.22
CA ILE A 50 6.72 13.87 11.23
C ILE A 50 7.86 14.64 10.55
N ALA A 51 7.49 15.59 9.69
CA ALA A 51 8.40 16.51 9.00
C ALA A 51 9.19 17.39 9.98
N ASP A 52 8.74 17.50 11.24
CA ASP A 52 9.33 18.36 12.26
C ASP A 52 10.39 17.69 13.14
N LEU A 53 10.51 16.35 13.13
CA LEU A 53 11.62 15.69 13.81
C LEU A 53 12.90 15.93 12.99
N LYS A 54 13.72 16.87 13.44
CA LYS A 54 15.02 17.20 12.85
C LYS A 54 16.13 16.30 13.36
N GLY A 55 15.90 15.65 14.51
CA GLY A 55 16.82 14.70 15.11
C GLY A 55 16.17 13.80 16.15
N VAL A 56 16.96 12.88 16.69
CA VAL A 56 16.54 12.01 17.80
C VAL A 56 16.30 12.78 19.10
N GLU A 57 16.83 14.01 19.19
CA GLU A 57 16.67 14.91 20.32
C GLU A 57 15.23 15.44 20.45
N ASP A 58 14.49 15.49 19.34
CA ASP A 58 13.12 16.04 19.28
C ASP A 58 12.06 15.03 19.75
N ILE A 59 12.45 13.79 20.05
CA ILE A 59 11.52 12.72 20.43
C ILE A 59 11.21 12.83 21.92
N PRO A 60 9.93 13.03 22.31
CA PRO A 60 9.56 13.19 23.70
C PRO A 60 9.54 11.85 24.45
N LYS A 61 9.58 11.94 25.78
CA LYS A 61 9.15 10.82 26.65
C LYS A 61 7.68 10.53 26.37
N GLY A 62 7.31 9.25 26.45
CA GLY A 62 5.98 8.76 26.05
C GLY A 62 5.90 8.33 24.58
N ALA A 63 6.85 8.75 23.72
CA ALA A 63 6.83 8.32 22.33
C ALA A 63 6.98 6.79 22.21
N ARG A 64 6.18 6.20 21.31
CA ARG A 64 6.20 4.77 21.02
C ARG A 64 7.07 4.54 19.79
N VAL A 65 8.07 3.68 19.94
CA VAL A 65 9.12 3.47 18.94
C VAL A 65 9.40 2.00 18.69
N ILE A 66 9.92 1.71 17.51
CA ILE A 66 10.59 0.47 17.18
C ILE A 66 12.07 0.79 16.99
N VAL A 67 12.93 0.03 17.65
CA VAL A 67 14.37 0.23 17.62
C VAL A 67 15.03 -1.03 17.09
N SER A 68 15.83 -0.88 16.05
CA SER A 68 16.59 -1.96 15.43
C SER A 68 18.09 -1.70 15.61
N GLY A 69 18.83 -2.71 16.05
CA GLY A 69 20.23 -2.50 16.40
C GLY A 69 21.02 -3.79 16.63
N GLN A 70 22.25 -3.60 17.08
CA GLN A 70 23.20 -4.69 17.34
C GLN A 70 23.38 -4.88 18.84
N VAL A 71 23.45 -6.13 19.27
CA VAL A 71 23.85 -6.53 20.62
C VAL A 71 25.21 -7.19 20.53
N TYR A 72 26.15 -6.72 21.34
CA TYR A 72 27.50 -7.28 21.42
C TYR A 72 27.56 -8.30 22.55
N THR A 73 28.38 -9.34 22.39
CA THR A 73 28.46 -10.42 23.39
C THR A 73 28.90 -9.92 24.77
N ASN A 74 29.67 -8.83 24.81
CA ASN A 74 30.23 -8.26 26.04
C ASN A 74 29.42 -7.08 26.59
N ASP A 75 28.39 -6.63 25.88
CA ASP A 75 27.50 -5.53 26.30
C ASP A 75 26.06 -5.88 25.92
N PRO A 76 25.20 -6.25 26.88
CA PRO A 76 23.82 -6.65 26.60
C PRO A 76 22.93 -5.48 26.13
N ILE A 77 23.43 -4.23 26.18
CA ILE A 77 22.70 -3.06 25.71
C ILE A 77 22.64 -3.06 24.18
N VAL A 78 21.44 -2.84 23.64
CA VAL A 78 21.25 -2.70 22.19
C VAL A 78 21.87 -1.39 21.73
N LEU A 79 22.81 -1.48 20.79
CA LEU A 79 23.30 -0.33 20.03
C LEU A 79 22.35 -0.08 18.84
N ALA A 80 21.41 0.84 19.02
CA ALA A 80 20.41 1.21 18.04
C ALA A 80 21.04 1.88 16.81
N LYS A 81 20.71 1.35 15.64
CA LYS A 81 21.13 1.89 14.33
C LYS A 81 19.97 2.52 13.57
N GLU A 82 18.75 2.10 13.87
CA GLU A 82 17.53 2.63 13.28
C GLU A 82 16.45 2.74 14.36
N VAL A 83 15.70 3.84 14.32
CA VAL A 83 14.54 4.11 15.16
C VAL A 83 13.37 4.46 14.26
N THR A 84 12.28 3.69 14.35
CA THR A 84 11.00 4.01 13.75
C THR A 84 10.06 4.62 14.79
N VAL A 85 9.54 5.82 14.55
CA VAL A 85 8.59 6.47 15.48
C VAL A 85 7.17 6.13 15.07
N LEU A 86 6.43 5.44 15.93
CA LEU A 86 5.04 5.02 15.68
C LEU A 86 4.02 6.05 16.18
N GLY A 87 4.41 6.86 17.16
CA GLY A 87 3.59 7.90 17.78
C GLY A 87 4.44 8.73 18.74
N LEU A 88 4.10 10.00 18.91
CA LEU A 88 4.80 10.92 19.84
C LEU A 88 4.25 10.85 21.26
N ASP A 89 3.13 10.15 21.45
CA ASP A 89 2.49 9.89 22.73
C ASP A 89 2.24 8.37 22.88
N GLU A 90 2.13 7.90 24.11
CA GLU A 90 1.94 6.50 24.48
C GLU A 90 0.58 5.96 24.02
N GLU A 91 -0.43 6.84 24.02
CA GLU A 91 -1.81 6.51 23.64
C GLU A 91 -2.17 6.94 22.21
N ALA A 92 -1.30 7.70 21.52
CA ALA A 92 -1.62 8.25 20.21
C ALA A 92 -0.71 7.66 19.11
N LEU A 93 -1.00 6.41 18.73
CA LEU A 93 -0.36 5.81 17.56
C LEU A 93 -0.85 6.49 16.27
N LEU A 94 0.09 6.73 15.35
CA LEU A 94 -0.24 7.31 14.03
C LEU A 94 -1.24 6.44 13.27
N ILE A 95 -1.10 5.11 13.35
CA ILE A 95 -2.00 4.14 12.69
C ILE A 95 -3.41 4.09 13.25
N GLU A 96 -3.61 4.61 14.46
CA GLU A 96 -4.91 4.63 15.15
C GLU A 96 -5.67 5.93 14.89
N ARG A 97 -5.05 6.92 14.23
CA ARG A 97 -5.75 8.13 13.82
C ARG A 97 -6.93 7.75 12.90
N PRO A 98 -8.13 8.29 13.14
CA PRO A 98 -9.33 7.89 12.40
C PRO A 98 -9.20 7.98 10.88
N ASP A 99 -8.41 8.94 10.39
CA ASP A 99 -8.19 9.20 8.98
C ASP A 99 -7.00 8.43 8.39
N TRP A 100 -6.12 7.83 9.21
CA TRP A 100 -4.87 7.20 8.76
C TRP A 100 -5.08 6.20 7.62
N TRP A 101 -5.93 5.20 7.82
CA TRP A 101 -6.16 4.17 6.80
C TRP A 101 -6.88 4.71 5.56
N SER A 102 -7.73 5.72 5.74
CA SER A 102 -8.40 6.39 4.63
C SER A 102 -7.44 7.22 3.77
N SER A 103 -6.44 7.86 4.39
CA SER A 103 -5.38 8.57 3.68
C SER A 103 -4.50 7.58 2.93
N GLN A 104 -4.07 6.48 3.57
CA GLN A 104 -3.26 5.44 2.92
C GLN A 104 -3.95 4.86 1.67
N ALA A 105 -5.24 4.56 1.79
CA ALA A 105 -6.03 4.05 0.66
C ALA A 105 -6.09 5.07 -0.49
N ARG A 106 -6.28 6.36 -0.17
CA ARG A 106 -6.29 7.45 -1.16
C ARG A 106 -4.93 7.59 -1.86
N SER A 107 -3.84 7.62 -1.11
CA SER A 107 -2.48 7.70 -1.65
C SER A 107 -2.17 6.56 -2.63
N LEU A 108 -2.58 5.34 -2.27
CA LEU A 108 -2.39 4.16 -3.10
C LEU A 108 -3.24 4.20 -4.37
N ALA A 109 -4.51 4.61 -4.25
CA ALA A 109 -5.39 4.78 -5.40
C ALA A 109 -4.87 5.85 -6.36
N ASP A 110 -4.41 6.98 -5.84
CA ASP A 110 -3.82 8.04 -6.65
C ASP A 110 -2.53 7.60 -7.34
N PHE A 111 -1.70 6.78 -6.69
CA PHE A 111 -0.54 6.16 -7.34
C PHE A 111 -0.95 5.30 -8.55
N TRP A 112 -1.94 4.41 -8.39
CA TRP A 112 -2.39 3.57 -9.50
C TRP A 112 -3.05 4.37 -10.62
N ILE A 113 -3.85 5.37 -10.28
CA ILE A 113 -4.49 6.24 -11.27
C ILE A 113 -3.41 6.97 -12.08
N ARG A 114 -2.40 7.57 -11.42
CA ARG A 114 -1.27 8.19 -12.12
C ARG A 114 -0.47 7.19 -12.95
N ALA A 115 -0.26 5.98 -12.45
CA ALA A 115 0.50 4.96 -13.18
C ALA A 115 -0.17 4.56 -14.51
N TYR A 116 -1.50 4.51 -14.55
CA TYR A 116 -2.24 3.98 -15.71
C TYR A 116 -2.91 5.05 -16.58
N PHE A 117 -3.30 6.18 -16.01
CA PHE A 117 -3.96 7.28 -16.72
C PHE A 117 -3.09 8.55 -16.79
N HIS A 118 -1.92 8.55 -16.14
CA HIS A 118 -1.07 9.73 -15.99
C HIS A 118 -1.83 10.89 -15.32
N ASP A 119 -1.40 12.13 -15.55
CA ASP A 119 -2.09 13.32 -15.02
C ASP A 119 -3.28 13.76 -15.90
N GLY A 120 -3.69 12.91 -16.86
CA GLY A 120 -4.76 13.20 -17.80
C GLY A 120 -6.15 12.73 -17.35
N ASP A 121 -7.10 12.83 -18.28
CA ASP A 121 -8.46 12.35 -18.08
C ASP A 121 -8.51 10.82 -17.93
N ILE A 122 -9.33 10.37 -16.97
CA ILE A 122 -9.62 8.96 -16.75
C ILE A 122 -10.59 8.50 -17.85
N ALA A 123 -10.04 8.08 -18.99
CA ALA A 123 -10.82 7.69 -20.16
C ALA A 123 -10.28 6.45 -20.87
N ASP A 124 -8.96 6.29 -20.98
CA ASP A 124 -8.36 5.17 -21.72
C ASP A 124 -7.46 4.27 -20.85
N PRO A 125 -8.00 3.15 -20.34
CA PRO A 125 -7.25 2.15 -19.59
C PRO A 125 -6.45 1.17 -20.49
N SER A 126 -6.36 1.39 -21.81
CA SER A 126 -5.67 0.46 -22.75
C SER A 126 -4.17 0.28 -22.44
N ASN A 127 -3.59 1.25 -21.73
CA ASN A 127 -2.22 1.19 -21.23
C ASN A 127 -2.06 0.40 -19.93
N TYR A 128 -3.12 -0.22 -19.41
CA TYR A 128 -3.03 -1.12 -18.25
C TYR A 128 -1.95 -2.17 -18.46
N ARG A 129 -1.07 -2.33 -17.47
CA ARG A 129 -0.05 -3.38 -17.39
C ARG A 129 -0.05 -3.98 -16.00
N THR A 130 0.02 -5.31 -15.94
CA THR A 130 0.06 -6.05 -14.67
C THR A 130 1.26 -5.65 -13.82
N VAL A 131 2.43 -5.52 -14.46
CA VAL A 131 3.69 -5.32 -13.74
C VAL A 131 4.20 -3.91 -13.97
N ILE A 132 4.12 -3.11 -12.91
CA ILE A 132 4.66 -1.76 -12.82
C ILE A 132 5.82 -1.72 -11.80
N ASN A 133 6.71 -0.76 -11.94
CA ASN A 133 7.81 -0.52 -11.01
C ASN A 133 7.37 0.43 -9.88
N LYS A 134 8.31 0.80 -8.99
CA LYS A 134 8.06 1.68 -7.84
C LYS A 134 7.60 3.09 -8.22
N ILE A 135 7.87 3.54 -9.45
CA ILE A 135 7.45 4.85 -9.97
C ILE A 135 6.21 4.75 -10.87
N GLY A 136 5.59 3.56 -10.95
CA GLY A 136 4.38 3.33 -11.74
C GLY A 136 4.62 3.06 -13.22
N SER A 137 5.87 3.03 -13.70
CA SER A 137 6.15 2.71 -15.10
C SER A 137 6.06 1.20 -15.35
N PRO A 138 5.57 0.76 -16.53
CA PRO A 138 5.62 -0.63 -16.93
C PRO A 138 7.04 -1.20 -16.89
N ARG A 139 7.18 -2.46 -16.48
CA ARG A 139 8.48 -3.14 -16.55
C ARG A 139 8.78 -3.63 -17.97
N PRO A 140 9.96 -3.32 -18.56
CA PRO A 140 10.28 -3.65 -19.95
C PRO A 140 10.12 -5.14 -20.28
N GLU A 141 10.53 -6.04 -19.38
CA GLU A 141 10.51 -7.49 -19.56
C GLU A 141 9.09 -8.08 -19.62
N LEU A 142 8.11 -7.38 -19.05
CA LEU A 142 6.71 -7.80 -18.92
C LEU A 142 5.74 -6.74 -19.46
N VAL A 143 6.25 -5.85 -20.32
CA VAL A 143 5.59 -4.61 -20.76
C VAL A 143 4.28 -4.83 -21.48
N ASN A 144 3.91 -6.06 -21.82
CA ASN A 144 2.68 -6.37 -22.55
C ASN A 144 1.75 -7.34 -21.82
N LEU A 145 2.06 -7.76 -20.59
CA LEU A 145 1.22 -8.68 -19.82
C LEU A 145 0.06 -7.93 -19.16
N GLN A 146 -1.14 -8.45 -19.37
CA GLN A 146 -2.38 -7.98 -18.74
C GLN A 146 -3.12 -9.20 -18.15
N GLU A 147 -3.16 -9.30 -16.83
CA GLU A 147 -3.76 -10.44 -16.13
C GLU A 147 -5.11 -10.06 -15.53
N THR A 148 -6.14 -10.85 -15.80
CA THR A 148 -7.50 -10.60 -15.30
C THR A 148 -7.54 -10.60 -13.79
N ALA A 149 -6.84 -11.54 -13.13
CA ALA A 149 -6.85 -11.64 -11.67
C ALA A 149 -6.21 -10.42 -10.99
N THR A 150 -5.18 -9.84 -11.60
CA THR A 150 -4.53 -8.63 -11.09
C THR A 150 -5.39 -7.39 -11.36
N LEU A 151 -5.98 -7.30 -12.56
CA LEU A 151 -6.93 -6.25 -12.91
C LEU A 151 -8.16 -6.23 -11.99
N SER A 152 -8.73 -7.41 -11.66
CA SER A 152 -9.85 -7.51 -10.71
C SER A 152 -9.47 -7.03 -9.30
N ARG A 153 -8.23 -7.28 -8.86
CA ARG A 153 -7.74 -6.76 -7.56
C ARG A 153 -7.54 -5.24 -7.58
N LEU A 154 -7.08 -4.69 -8.71
CA LEU A 154 -7.01 -3.24 -8.91
C LEU A 154 -8.40 -2.61 -8.83
N ILE A 155 -9.38 -3.15 -9.56
CA ILE A 155 -10.78 -2.71 -9.53
C ILE A 155 -11.34 -2.77 -8.11
N TYR A 156 -11.12 -3.88 -7.40
CA TYR A 156 -11.56 -4.04 -6.02
C TYR A 156 -10.92 -3.01 -5.08
N GLY A 157 -9.62 -2.76 -5.21
CA GLY A 157 -8.89 -1.79 -4.40
C GLY A 157 -9.39 -0.36 -4.61
N LEU A 158 -9.59 0.05 -5.87
CA LEU A 158 -10.16 1.36 -6.21
C LEU A 158 -11.60 1.47 -5.70
N SER A 159 -12.44 0.45 -5.91
CA SER A 159 -13.84 0.46 -5.46
C SER A 159 -13.95 0.55 -3.93
N SER A 160 -13.13 -0.21 -3.21
CA SER A 160 -13.06 -0.17 -1.74
C SER A 160 -12.59 1.20 -1.24
N THR A 161 -11.62 1.80 -1.92
CA THR A 161 -11.15 3.15 -1.60
C THR A 161 -12.28 4.18 -1.79
N TYR A 162 -13.08 4.06 -2.84
CA TYR A 162 -14.26 4.92 -3.03
C TYR A 162 -15.28 4.75 -1.89
N ILE A 163 -15.57 3.52 -1.45
CA ILE A 163 -16.50 3.27 -0.33
C ILE A 163 -16.05 3.99 0.94
N ILE A 164 -14.75 3.98 1.23
CA ILE A 164 -14.20 4.57 2.47
C ILE A 164 -14.05 6.09 2.36
N THR A 165 -13.70 6.60 1.16
CA THR A 165 -13.29 8.01 0.99
C THR A 165 -14.32 8.89 0.29
N GLY A 166 -15.33 8.31 -0.38
CA GLY A 166 -16.28 9.02 -1.24
C GLY A 166 -15.65 9.63 -2.51
N ASN A 167 -14.39 9.35 -2.84
CA ASN A 167 -13.67 10.02 -3.92
C ASN A 167 -14.17 9.58 -5.32
N GLN A 168 -14.91 10.45 -5.99
CA GLN A 168 -15.50 10.21 -7.33
C GLN A 168 -14.44 9.94 -8.41
N ARG A 169 -13.24 10.51 -8.30
CA ARG A 169 -12.14 10.26 -9.25
C ARG A 169 -11.74 8.78 -9.23
N VAL A 170 -11.73 8.18 -8.05
CA VAL A 170 -11.41 6.76 -7.85
C VAL A 170 -12.53 5.87 -8.40
N LEU A 171 -13.80 6.24 -8.19
CA LEU A 171 -14.94 5.53 -8.78
C LEU A 171 -14.89 5.53 -10.31
N ARG A 172 -14.56 6.69 -10.91
CA ARG A 172 -14.40 6.81 -12.37
C ARG A 172 -13.30 5.88 -12.88
N ALA A 173 -12.14 5.82 -12.21
CA ALA A 173 -11.05 4.91 -12.57
C ALA A 173 -11.46 3.44 -12.46
N ALA A 174 -12.12 3.05 -11.38
CA ALA A 174 -12.63 1.69 -11.21
C ALA A 174 -13.61 1.32 -12.34
N SER A 175 -14.50 2.25 -12.70
CA SER A 175 -15.50 2.05 -13.77
C SER A 175 -14.86 1.86 -15.14
N GLU A 176 -13.84 2.66 -15.49
CA GLU A 176 -13.09 2.47 -16.73
C GLU A 176 -12.35 1.12 -16.76
N PHE A 177 -11.76 0.69 -15.64
CA PHE A 177 -11.14 -0.64 -15.59
C PHE A 177 -12.15 -1.78 -15.67
N VAL A 178 -13.36 -1.64 -15.12
CA VAL A 178 -14.45 -2.61 -15.30
C VAL A 178 -14.84 -2.69 -16.78
N ARG A 179 -15.00 -1.54 -17.44
CA ARG A 179 -15.29 -1.46 -18.88
C ARG A 179 -14.20 -2.17 -19.68
N PHE A 180 -12.94 -1.84 -19.41
CA PHE A 180 -11.77 -2.49 -20.02
C PHE A 180 -11.76 -4.00 -19.80
N GLN A 181 -11.99 -4.47 -18.57
CA GLN A 181 -12.04 -5.90 -18.27
C GLN A 181 -13.13 -6.59 -19.09
N ARG A 182 -14.33 -6.01 -19.16
CA ARG A 182 -15.47 -6.55 -19.92
C ARG A 182 -15.26 -6.53 -21.43
N GLU A 183 -14.59 -5.52 -21.97
CA GLU A 183 -14.35 -5.36 -23.40
C GLU A 183 -13.15 -6.17 -23.88
N ARG A 184 -12.09 -6.29 -23.07
CA ARG A 184 -10.81 -6.85 -23.49
C ARG A 184 -10.52 -8.23 -22.93
N MET A 185 -11.07 -8.60 -21.78
CA MET A 185 -10.78 -9.90 -21.15
C MET A 185 -11.91 -10.92 -21.31
N ARG A 186 -13.03 -10.51 -21.90
CA ARG A 186 -14.22 -11.34 -22.10
C ARG A 186 -14.30 -11.83 -23.55
N ILE A 187 -14.64 -13.09 -23.74
CA ILE A 187 -14.89 -13.69 -25.05
C ILE A 187 -16.30 -14.29 -25.03
N GLU A 188 -17.10 -14.00 -26.04
CA GLU A 188 -18.42 -14.63 -26.23
C GLU A 188 -18.28 -15.79 -27.22
N SER A 189 -18.97 -16.90 -26.96
CA SER A 189 -19.08 -18.01 -27.90
C SER A 189 -19.76 -17.57 -29.20
N ALA A 190 -19.45 -18.22 -30.33
CA ALA A 190 -20.07 -17.92 -31.62
C ALA A 190 -21.60 -18.07 -31.61
N ASP A 191 -22.12 -18.96 -30.77
CA ASP A 191 -23.57 -19.16 -30.56
C ASP A 191 -24.19 -18.14 -29.58
N GLY A 192 -23.37 -17.28 -28.96
CA GLY A 192 -23.78 -16.28 -27.99
C GLY A 192 -24.36 -16.85 -26.69
N LYS A 193 -24.15 -18.14 -26.39
CA LYS A 193 -24.71 -18.78 -25.18
C LYS A 193 -23.74 -18.80 -23.99
N HIS A 194 -22.44 -18.74 -24.26
CA HIS A 194 -21.40 -18.81 -23.24
C HIS A 194 -20.52 -17.58 -23.24
N VAL A 195 -20.07 -17.21 -22.04
CA VAL A 195 -19.06 -16.19 -21.82
C VAL A 195 -17.84 -16.82 -21.18
N TYR A 196 -16.68 -16.56 -21.76
CA TYR A 196 -15.37 -16.96 -21.25
C TYR A 196 -14.59 -15.74 -20.78
N TRP A 197 -13.78 -15.93 -19.77
CA TRP A 197 -12.87 -14.91 -19.26
C TRP A 197 -11.44 -15.37 -19.46
N LEU A 198 -10.65 -14.52 -20.12
CA LEU A 198 -9.23 -14.75 -20.31
C LEU A 198 -8.52 -14.75 -18.97
N HIS A 199 -7.53 -15.63 -18.81
CA HIS A 199 -6.64 -15.53 -17.67
C HIS A 199 -5.74 -14.29 -17.81
N ALA A 200 -5.11 -14.16 -18.97
CA ALA A 200 -4.24 -13.07 -19.31
C ALA A 200 -4.19 -12.79 -20.83
N ARG A 201 -3.63 -11.64 -21.19
CA ARG A 201 -3.27 -11.26 -22.57
C ARG A 201 -1.82 -10.80 -22.61
N ARG A 202 -1.13 -11.07 -23.72
CA ARG A 202 0.22 -10.56 -23.99
C ARG A 202 0.37 -10.14 -25.45
N GLY A 203 0.65 -8.87 -25.68
CA GLY A 203 0.97 -8.34 -27.02
C GLY A 203 -0.17 -8.53 -28.02
N GLY A 204 -1.43 -8.40 -27.57
CA GLY A 204 -2.61 -8.67 -28.38
C GLY A 204 -3.05 -10.14 -28.39
N CYS A 205 -2.12 -11.07 -28.17
CA CYS A 205 -2.38 -12.52 -28.10
C CYS A 205 -3.03 -12.91 -26.76
N GLU A 206 -3.90 -13.91 -26.82
CA GLU A 206 -4.60 -14.49 -25.67
C GLU A 206 -3.68 -15.51 -24.98
N LEU A 207 -3.48 -15.37 -23.66
CA LEU A 207 -2.70 -16.31 -22.86
C LEU A 207 -3.67 -17.11 -21.99
N THR A 208 -3.94 -18.34 -22.40
CA THR A 208 -4.70 -19.38 -21.67
C THR A 208 -6.12 -18.97 -21.26
N ILE A 209 -7.11 -19.66 -21.80
CA ILE A 209 -8.51 -19.51 -21.38
C ILE A 209 -8.70 -20.32 -20.08
N ASN A 210 -8.92 -19.63 -18.96
CA ASN A 210 -9.43 -20.30 -17.77
C ASN A 210 -10.93 -20.56 -17.97
N LEU A 211 -11.28 -21.82 -18.26
CA LEU A 211 -12.67 -22.23 -18.48
C LEU A 211 -13.46 -22.20 -17.17
N ARG A 212 -14.05 -21.06 -16.82
CA ARG A 212 -15.25 -21.03 -15.97
C ARG A 212 -16.46 -20.75 -16.85
N ARG A 213 -17.25 -21.78 -17.10
CA ARG A 213 -18.53 -21.69 -17.83
C ARG A 213 -19.53 -20.89 -17.00
N VAL A 214 -19.98 -19.76 -17.51
CA VAL A 214 -21.11 -19.01 -16.95
C VAL A 214 -22.18 -18.90 -18.03
N SER A 215 -23.40 -19.37 -17.75
CA SER A 215 -24.54 -19.22 -18.69
C SER A 215 -24.91 -17.75 -18.80
N ARG A 216 -25.25 -17.29 -20.01
CA ARG A 216 -25.62 -15.89 -20.27
C ARG A 216 -26.83 -15.43 -19.44
N ASP A 217 -27.71 -16.36 -19.09
CA ASP A 217 -28.91 -16.11 -18.27
C ASP A 217 -28.57 -15.59 -16.85
N LEU A 218 -27.33 -15.79 -16.38
CA LEU A 218 -26.85 -15.33 -15.07
C LEU A 218 -26.19 -13.95 -15.10
N ILE A 219 -25.96 -13.36 -16.28
CA ILE A 219 -25.14 -12.14 -16.46
C ILE A 219 -26.00 -10.89 -16.76
N GLN A 220 -27.29 -11.06 -17.06
CA GLN A 220 -28.20 -9.93 -17.28
C GLN A 220 -28.55 -9.21 -15.97
N THR A 221 -27.63 -8.36 -15.52
CA THR A 221 -27.99 -7.22 -14.68
C THR A 221 -27.92 -5.97 -15.55
N PRO A 222 -28.97 -5.13 -15.59
CA PRO A 222 -28.91 -3.87 -16.32
C PRO A 222 -27.75 -3.03 -15.77
N SER A 223 -27.03 -2.36 -16.67
CA SER A 223 -25.96 -1.44 -16.24
C SER A 223 -26.59 -0.35 -15.35
N PRO A 224 -26.02 -0.06 -14.17
CA PRO A 224 -26.54 1.01 -13.32
C PRO A 224 -26.48 2.32 -14.11
N VAL A 225 -27.64 2.95 -14.29
CA VAL A 225 -27.74 4.31 -14.82
C VAL A 225 -27.35 5.23 -13.69
N TRP A 226 -26.11 5.72 -13.70
CA TRP A 226 -25.65 6.72 -12.74
C TRP A 226 -26.35 8.06 -13.07
N PRO A 227 -27.00 8.72 -12.09
CA PRO A 227 -27.54 10.06 -12.31
C PRO A 227 -26.40 11.03 -12.67
N ARG A 228 -26.65 11.88 -13.67
CA ARG A 228 -25.74 12.94 -14.12
C ARG A 228 -25.61 14.03 -13.08
#